data_AF-A0A519ZR18-F1
#
_entry.id   AF-A0A519ZR18-F1
#
_cell.length_a   1.000
_cell.length_b   1.000
_cell.length_c   1.000
_cell.angle_alpha   90.00
_cell.angle_beta   90.00
_cell.angle_gamma   90.00
#
_symmetry.space_group_name_H-M   'P 1'
#
loop_
_entity.id
_entity.type
_entity.pdbx_description
1 polymer ?
#
loop_
_entity_poly.entity_id
_entity_poly.type
_entity_poly.pdbx_seq_one_letter_code
_entity_poly.pdbx_strand_id
1 'polypeptide(L)'
;MSTSNPPRFPAAQPALWARLLAFDLDGAAQFSFSKRLARDNGWPLALAQRVALEYKKFLYLAATCGHPVTPSDEVDQAWHLHLVYTRSYWDDLCGQVLGFALHHGPTKGGTAEGYKFRDWYAQTLRAYQAAFGTAAPVDIWPPAAQRFGEAPHFRRVNTRQYLLVPRPRWRWVAPDRRLGLAMLGALALAGCTARLPLNPFNWYGTDFLLLFWTLCLTLVPLALWMRHRGRGPEEPFLGSLPGTYELARLAENGRLLADSALAALAYTARVKLLPDQRVCRADQAAPPTDPYELAVWQLISHTGTDLAAIRERANSPTFEPVAKIDNKLLASGLLLAPATRQQLDKLPLFTILALGIFGAVKVVVGLNRDRPVGFLLFSLIALAIAGVYFYQRGAWATGRGAALLNIARLELRQPHTDALSTRSVALTAALFGIGQLGSIGLGNIGELLVPPRTSSSSSDGGGGSDGGGSGCGSGCGGCGGCGS
;
A
#
# COMPACT_ATOMS: atom_id res chain seq x y z
N MET A 1 -22.74 50.11 -23.66
CA MET A 1 -22.93 48.91 -24.50
C MET A 1 -21.57 48.25 -24.67
N SER A 2 -21.41 47.00 -24.21
CA SER A 2 -20.17 46.24 -24.42
C SER A 2 -20.48 45.09 -25.37
N THR A 3 -19.95 45.16 -26.59
CA THR A 3 -20.19 44.17 -27.64
C THR A 3 -19.29 42.96 -27.43
N SER A 4 -19.83 41.89 -26.88
CA SER A 4 -19.15 40.58 -26.83
C SER A 4 -18.96 40.06 -28.26
N ASN A 5 -17.71 40.02 -28.72
CA ASN A 5 -17.34 39.48 -30.02
C ASN A 5 -17.73 37.99 -30.07
N PRO A 6 -18.44 37.48 -31.10
CA PRO A 6 -18.78 36.07 -31.19
C PRO A 6 -17.51 35.21 -31.34
N PRO A 7 -17.46 34.00 -30.75
CA PRO A 7 -16.33 33.09 -30.93
C PRO A 7 -16.19 32.70 -32.41
N ARG A 8 -14.95 32.67 -32.92
CA ARG A 8 -14.66 32.25 -34.30
C ARG A 8 -15.21 30.84 -34.57
N PHE A 9 -15.92 30.70 -35.69
CA PHE A 9 -16.57 29.46 -36.10
C PHE A 9 -15.58 28.35 -36.49
N PRO A 10 -15.98 27.06 -36.36
CA PRO A 10 -15.20 25.96 -36.89
C PRO A 10 -15.22 25.93 -38.42
N ALA A 11 -14.03 26.00 -39.02
CA ALA A 11 -13.84 26.27 -40.45
C ALA A 11 -14.19 25.11 -41.41
N ALA A 12 -14.47 23.90 -40.92
CA ALA A 12 -14.62 22.71 -41.76
C ALA A 12 -16.08 22.24 -41.97
N GLN A 13 -16.93 22.24 -40.95
CA GLN A 13 -18.32 21.76 -41.04
C GLN A 13 -19.30 22.58 -40.16
N PRO A 14 -19.68 23.81 -40.56
CA PRO A 14 -20.53 24.68 -39.73
C PRO A 14 -21.92 24.08 -39.44
N ALA A 15 -22.49 23.30 -40.36
CA ALA A 15 -23.80 22.66 -40.18
C ALA A 15 -23.79 21.58 -39.07
N LEU A 16 -22.75 20.75 -39.00
CA LEU A 16 -22.59 19.76 -37.94
C LEU A 16 -22.43 20.45 -36.58
N TRP A 17 -21.63 21.51 -36.51
CA TRP A 17 -21.48 22.30 -35.29
C TRP A 17 -22.81 22.92 -34.84
N ALA A 18 -23.63 23.45 -35.77
CA ALA A 18 -24.95 23.97 -35.44
C ALA A 18 -25.88 22.89 -34.84
N ARG A 19 -25.90 21.67 -35.40
CA ARG A 19 -26.67 20.54 -34.82
C ARG A 19 -26.18 20.15 -33.43
N LEU A 20 -24.86 19.99 -33.26
CA LEU A 20 -24.25 19.67 -31.95
C LEU A 20 -24.52 20.76 -30.90
N LEU A 21 -24.47 22.03 -31.30
CA LEU A 21 -24.77 23.15 -30.41
C LEU A 21 -26.24 23.14 -29.98
N ALA A 22 -27.16 22.92 -30.93
CA ALA A 22 -28.61 22.86 -30.69
C ALA A 22 -29.08 21.60 -29.93
N PHE A 23 -28.32 20.51 -29.96
CA PHE A 23 -28.66 19.25 -29.29
C PHE A 23 -28.79 19.44 -27.76
N ASP A 24 -29.98 19.31 -27.20
CA ASP A 24 -30.23 19.52 -25.78
C ASP A 24 -29.90 18.27 -24.95
N LEU A 25 -28.80 18.33 -24.21
CA LEU A 25 -28.39 17.27 -23.26
C LEU A 25 -29.21 17.31 -21.97
N ASP A 26 -29.71 18.47 -21.55
CA ASP A 26 -30.34 18.64 -20.24
C ASP A 26 -31.83 18.29 -20.28
N GLY A 27 -32.53 18.67 -21.35
CA GLY A 27 -33.94 18.40 -21.59
C GLY A 27 -34.87 19.04 -20.55
N ALA A 28 -36.14 18.65 -20.56
CA ALA A 28 -37.15 19.12 -19.61
C ALA A 28 -37.06 18.47 -18.20
N ALA A 29 -36.01 17.69 -17.91
CA ALA A 29 -35.92 16.89 -16.69
C ALA A 29 -35.53 17.74 -15.45
N GLN A 30 -36.26 17.56 -14.33
CA GLN A 30 -35.93 18.24 -13.08
C GLN A 30 -34.50 17.93 -12.59
N PHE A 31 -34.05 16.67 -12.75
CA PHE A 31 -32.67 16.23 -12.53
C PHE A 31 -31.97 15.97 -13.87
N SER A 32 -31.65 17.07 -14.55
CA SER A 32 -31.06 17.10 -15.88
C SER A 32 -29.63 16.52 -15.95
N PHE A 33 -29.14 16.26 -17.17
CA PHE A 33 -27.81 15.71 -17.43
C PHE A 33 -26.68 16.48 -16.73
N SER A 34 -26.63 17.81 -16.88
CA SER A 34 -25.63 18.67 -16.24
C SER A 34 -25.72 18.61 -14.72
N LYS A 35 -26.93 18.47 -14.15
CA LYS A 35 -27.12 18.29 -12.69
C LYS A 35 -26.61 16.93 -12.21
N ARG A 36 -26.76 15.88 -13.01
CA ARG A 36 -26.19 14.55 -12.72
C ARG A 36 -24.68 14.52 -12.89
N LEU A 37 -24.14 15.15 -13.93
CA LEU A 37 -22.70 15.36 -14.12
C LEU A 37 -22.10 16.22 -12.99
N ALA A 38 -22.89 17.13 -12.42
CA ALA A 38 -22.57 17.87 -11.20
C ALA A 38 -22.83 17.09 -9.89
N ARG A 39 -23.38 15.86 -9.93
CA ARG A 39 -23.62 14.98 -8.76
C ARG A 39 -22.79 13.69 -8.76
N ASP A 40 -22.26 13.23 -9.89
CA ASP A 40 -21.54 11.94 -9.98
C ASP A 40 -19.98 12.07 -9.95
N ASN A 41 -19.37 13.20 -10.39
CA ASN A 41 -17.89 13.43 -10.39
C ASN A 41 -17.28 14.26 -9.23
N GLY A 42 -17.95 15.29 -8.74
CA GLY A 42 -17.50 16.17 -7.64
C GLY A 42 -17.71 17.67 -7.86
N TRP A 43 -18.28 18.06 -9.00
CA TRP A 43 -18.16 19.41 -9.56
C TRP A 43 -19.29 20.40 -9.23
N PRO A 44 -19.03 21.72 -9.32
CA PRO A 44 -20.07 22.74 -9.44
C PRO A 44 -20.88 22.58 -10.74
N LEU A 45 -22.16 22.96 -10.70
CA LEU A 45 -23.05 22.87 -11.88
C LEU A 45 -22.55 23.66 -13.09
N ALA A 46 -22.02 24.87 -12.88
CA ALA A 46 -21.46 25.69 -13.95
C ALA A 46 -20.24 25.04 -14.64
N LEU A 47 -19.43 24.26 -13.89
CA LEU A 47 -18.35 23.47 -14.49
C LEU A 47 -18.93 22.33 -15.32
N ALA A 48 -19.91 21.59 -14.81
CA ALA A 48 -20.58 20.52 -15.56
C ALA A 48 -21.22 21.04 -16.87
N GLN A 49 -21.84 22.22 -16.87
CA GLN A 49 -22.39 22.86 -18.07
C GLN A 49 -21.31 23.26 -19.08
N ARG A 50 -20.17 23.81 -18.62
CA ARG A 50 -19.01 24.08 -19.49
C ARG A 50 -18.45 22.78 -20.08
N VAL A 51 -18.30 21.74 -19.26
CA VAL A 51 -17.84 20.42 -19.70
C VAL A 51 -18.81 19.79 -20.71
N ALA A 52 -20.13 19.99 -20.58
CA ALA A 52 -21.10 19.57 -21.58
C ALA A 52 -20.93 20.28 -22.94
N LEU A 53 -20.55 21.57 -22.94
CA LEU A 53 -20.18 22.29 -24.17
C LEU A 53 -18.84 21.81 -24.75
N GLU A 54 -17.84 21.54 -23.90
CA GLU A 54 -16.56 20.97 -24.33
C GLU A 54 -16.71 19.54 -24.87
N TYR A 55 -17.66 18.76 -24.33
CA TYR A 55 -18.06 17.47 -24.88
C TYR A 55 -18.68 17.61 -26.28
N LYS A 56 -19.56 18.59 -26.53
CA LYS A 56 -20.03 18.91 -27.89
C LYS A 56 -18.89 19.26 -28.85
N LYS A 57 -17.86 19.97 -28.39
CA LYS A 57 -16.65 20.26 -29.19
C LYS A 57 -15.83 19.00 -29.47
N PHE A 58 -15.67 18.12 -28.48
CA PHE A 58 -15.02 16.82 -28.67
C PHE A 58 -15.77 15.95 -29.69
N LEU A 59 -17.09 15.90 -29.64
CA LEU A 59 -17.93 15.22 -30.64
C LEU A 59 -17.73 15.79 -32.05
N TYR A 60 -17.61 17.12 -32.18
CA TYR A 60 -17.27 17.76 -33.45
C TYR A 60 -15.88 17.34 -33.95
N LEU A 61 -14.87 17.27 -33.08
CA LEU A 61 -13.53 16.81 -33.45
C LEU A 61 -13.52 15.33 -33.86
N ALA A 62 -14.20 14.47 -33.09
CA ALA A 62 -14.35 13.04 -33.40
C ALA A 62 -14.97 12.79 -34.79
N ALA A 63 -15.88 13.66 -35.23
CA ALA A 63 -16.52 13.58 -36.54
C ALA A 63 -15.75 14.25 -37.69
N THR A 64 -14.71 15.06 -37.42
CA THR A 64 -14.09 15.93 -38.45
C THR A 64 -12.57 15.85 -38.57
N CYS A 65 -11.85 15.34 -37.56
CA CYS A 65 -10.38 15.35 -37.56
C CYS A 65 -9.72 14.32 -38.48
N GLY A 66 -10.44 13.30 -38.95
CA GLY A 66 -9.90 12.25 -39.84
C GLY A 66 -8.83 11.35 -39.18
N HIS A 67 -8.61 11.49 -37.88
CA HIS A 67 -7.72 10.68 -37.06
C HIS A 67 -8.36 10.44 -35.69
N PRO A 68 -7.93 9.42 -34.92
CA PRO A 68 -8.45 9.20 -33.59
C PRO A 68 -8.21 10.40 -32.66
N VAL A 69 -9.21 10.74 -31.85
CA VAL A 69 -9.15 11.80 -30.84
C VAL A 69 -9.33 11.23 -29.44
N THR A 70 -8.70 11.85 -28.44
CA THR A 70 -8.73 11.43 -27.04
C THR A 70 -9.22 12.58 -26.17
N PRO A 71 -10.27 12.39 -25.34
CA PRO A 71 -10.81 13.44 -24.49
C PRO A 71 -9.91 13.75 -23.27
N SER A 72 -10.12 14.89 -22.64
CA SER A 72 -9.67 15.13 -21.26
C SER A 72 -10.45 14.26 -20.27
N ASP A 73 -10.06 14.20 -19.00
CA ASP A 73 -10.80 13.38 -18.03
C ASP A 73 -12.22 13.94 -17.85
N GLU A 74 -12.32 15.25 -17.75
CA GLU A 74 -13.54 16.00 -17.55
C GLU A 74 -14.56 15.73 -18.66
N VAL A 75 -14.12 15.79 -19.92
CA VAL A 75 -14.96 15.52 -21.10
C VAL A 75 -15.27 14.03 -21.25
N ASP A 76 -14.35 13.15 -20.87
CA ASP A 76 -14.57 11.70 -20.82
C ASP A 76 -15.67 11.34 -19.82
N GLN A 77 -15.72 11.97 -18.64
CA GLN A 77 -16.84 11.75 -17.69
C GLN A 77 -18.20 12.21 -18.24
N ALA A 78 -18.24 13.27 -19.07
CA ALA A 78 -19.48 13.67 -19.74
C ALA A 78 -19.89 12.64 -20.80
N TRP A 79 -18.92 12.11 -21.56
CA TRP A 79 -19.19 11.07 -22.54
C TRP A 79 -19.65 9.75 -21.87
N HIS A 80 -18.98 9.32 -20.80
CA HIS A 80 -19.39 8.20 -19.95
C HIS A 80 -20.81 8.38 -19.43
N LEU A 81 -21.17 9.57 -18.93
CA LEU A 81 -22.53 9.83 -18.49
C LEU A 81 -23.51 9.75 -19.66
N HIS A 82 -23.18 10.29 -20.83
CA HIS A 82 -24.11 10.33 -21.96
C HIS A 82 -24.38 8.92 -22.52
N LEU A 83 -23.38 8.03 -22.54
CA LEU A 83 -23.55 6.60 -22.89
C LEU A 83 -24.62 5.89 -22.04
N VAL A 84 -24.86 6.33 -20.79
CA VAL A 84 -25.92 5.79 -19.91
C VAL A 84 -27.31 6.30 -20.31
N TYR A 85 -27.41 7.43 -20.99
CA TYR A 85 -28.66 7.97 -21.56
C TYR A 85 -28.88 7.36 -22.95
N THR A 86 -29.03 6.02 -23.00
CA THR A 86 -28.84 5.21 -24.22
C THR A 86 -29.63 5.68 -25.45
N ARG A 87 -30.89 6.13 -25.30
CA ARG A 87 -31.69 6.68 -26.42
C ARG A 87 -31.13 8.00 -26.94
N SER A 88 -30.87 8.95 -26.03
CA SER A 88 -30.21 10.24 -26.31
C SER A 88 -28.85 10.05 -27.00
N TYR A 89 -28.11 9.00 -26.62
CA TYR A 89 -26.82 8.69 -27.21
C TYR A 89 -26.91 8.02 -28.59
N TRP A 90 -27.71 6.96 -28.73
CA TRP A 90 -27.75 6.14 -29.95
C TRP A 90 -28.74 6.67 -30.98
N ASP A 91 -29.97 6.94 -30.58
CA ASP A 91 -31.06 7.34 -31.49
C ASP A 91 -30.91 8.80 -31.89
N ASP A 92 -30.68 9.69 -30.92
CA ASP A 92 -30.66 11.13 -31.15
C ASP A 92 -29.25 11.63 -31.54
N LEU A 93 -28.22 11.41 -30.71
CA LEU A 93 -26.87 11.88 -31.02
C LEU A 93 -26.24 11.11 -32.20
N CYS A 94 -26.08 9.78 -32.10
CA CYS A 94 -25.42 9.02 -33.17
C CYS A 94 -26.27 8.99 -34.45
N GLY A 95 -27.57 8.70 -34.33
CA GLY A 95 -28.49 8.64 -35.46
C GLY A 95 -28.75 9.99 -36.14
N GLN A 96 -29.28 10.97 -35.42
CA GLN A 96 -29.81 12.22 -36.02
C GLN A 96 -28.78 13.35 -36.10
N VAL A 97 -27.88 13.49 -35.10
CA VAL A 97 -26.96 14.64 -35.00
C VAL A 97 -25.60 14.37 -35.65
N LEU A 98 -25.01 13.19 -35.44
CA LEU A 98 -23.73 12.78 -36.04
C LEU A 98 -23.94 12.10 -37.39
N GLY A 99 -24.91 11.18 -37.50
CA GLY A 99 -25.15 10.36 -38.68
C GLY A 99 -24.24 9.11 -38.76
N PHE A 100 -23.53 8.77 -37.69
CA PHE A 100 -22.69 7.57 -37.58
C PHE A 100 -22.59 7.09 -36.13
N ALA A 101 -22.24 5.81 -35.94
CA ALA A 101 -22.08 5.20 -34.64
C ALA A 101 -20.73 5.59 -34.01
N LEU A 102 -20.75 6.47 -33.01
CA LEU A 102 -19.54 6.83 -32.26
C LEU A 102 -19.35 5.87 -31.08
N HIS A 103 -18.32 5.02 -31.14
CA HIS A 103 -18.01 4.06 -30.07
C HIS A 103 -16.95 4.59 -29.09
N HIS A 104 -17.19 4.38 -27.80
CA HIS A 104 -16.17 4.51 -26.75
C HIS A 104 -15.45 3.17 -26.60
N GLY A 105 -14.12 3.18 -26.65
CA GLY A 105 -13.29 1.99 -26.54
C GLY A 105 -12.47 1.97 -25.24
N PRO A 106 -12.37 0.85 -24.52
CA PRO A 106 -11.51 0.76 -23.35
C PRO A 106 -10.02 0.81 -23.73
N THR A 107 -9.21 1.33 -22.83
CA THR A 107 -7.75 1.17 -22.86
C THR A 107 -7.37 -0.29 -22.63
N LYS A 108 -6.43 -0.83 -23.40
CA LYS A 108 -5.84 -2.17 -23.20
C LYS A 108 -4.78 -2.17 -22.08
N GLY A 109 -4.30 -1.00 -21.67
CA GLY A 109 -3.27 -0.81 -20.66
C GLY A 109 -1.84 -0.93 -21.18
N GLY A 110 -0.88 -0.58 -20.31
CA GLY A 110 0.56 -0.69 -20.58
C GLY A 110 1.23 0.58 -21.12
N THR A 111 2.56 0.57 -21.14
CA THR A 111 3.41 1.74 -21.45
C THR A 111 3.29 2.20 -22.90
N ALA A 112 3.31 1.26 -23.85
CA ALA A 112 3.11 1.54 -25.28
C ALA A 112 1.78 2.26 -25.55
N GLU A 113 0.72 1.88 -24.81
CA GLU A 113 -0.57 2.51 -24.97
C GLU A 113 -0.67 3.87 -24.26
N GLY A 114 0.00 4.04 -23.13
CA GLY A 114 0.20 5.35 -22.50
C GLY A 114 0.90 6.34 -23.44
N TYR A 115 1.90 5.91 -24.21
CA TYR A 115 2.52 6.75 -25.24
C TYR A 115 1.54 7.08 -26.38
N LYS A 116 0.78 6.10 -26.88
CA LYS A 116 -0.25 6.28 -27.91
C LYS A 116 -1.29 7.34 -27.50
N PHE A 117 -1.91 7.21 -26.33
CA PHE A 117 -2.93 8.16 -25.88
C PHE A 117 -2.37 9.53 -25.54
N ARG A 118 -1.13 9.62 -25.05
CA ARG A 118 -0.45 10.91 -24.84
C ARG A 118 -0.25 11.66 -26.16
N ASP A 119 0.10 10.96 -27.23
CA ASP A 119 0.23 11.55 -28.57
C ASP A 119 -1.14 11.91 -29.18
N TRP A 120 -2.13 10.99 -29.16
CA TRP A 120 -3.48 11.27 -29.66
C TRP A 120 -4.15 12.44 -28.93
N TYR A 121 -3.95 12.58 -27.62
CA TYR A 121 -4.41 13.74 -26.86
C TYR A 121 -3.70 15.03 -27.30
N ALA A 122 -2.39 14.99 -27.55
CA ALA A 122 -1.65 16.14 -28.10
C ALA A 122 -2.04 16.47 -29.55
N GLN A 123 -2.48 15.49 -30.36
CA GLN A 123 -3.12 15.72 -31.65
C GLN A 123 -4.51 16.36 -31.47
N THR A 124 -5.31 15.88 -30.52
CA THR A 124 -6.65 16.40 -30.22
C THR A 124 -6.62 17.88 -29.81
N LEU A 125 -5.66 18.28 -28.96
CA LEU A 125 -5.49 19.70 -28.60
C LEU A 125 -5.07 20.59 -29.79
N ARG A 126 -4.24 20.07 -30.71
CA ARG A 126 -3.90 20.77 -31.96
C ARG A 126 -5.10 20.91 -32.87
N ALA A 127 -5.89 19.84 -33.02
CA ALA A 127 -7.10 19.85 -33.83
C ALA A 127 -8.18 20.76 -33.25
N TYR A 128 -8.33 20.82 -31.91
CA TYR A 128 -9.17 21.79 -31.22
C TYR A 128 -8.77 23.24 -31.59
N GLN A 129 -7.48 23.57 -31.48
CA GLN A 129 -6.96 24.92 -31.79
C GLN A 129 -7.17 25.29 -33.27
N ALA A 130 -7.02 24.33 -34.19
CA ALA A 130 -7.27 24.51 -35.61
C ALA A 130 -8.78 24.69 -35.91
N ALA A 131 -9.65 23.92 -35.25
CA ALA A 131 -11.09 24.03 -35.40
C ALA A 131 -11.63 25.35 -34.84
N PHE A 132 -11.43 25.63 -33.55
CA PHE A 132 -12.11 26.73 -32.86
C PHE A 132 -11.32 28.06 -32.83
N GLY A 133 -10.19 28.12 -33.55
CA GLY A 133 -9.32 29.31 -33.64
C GLY A 133 -8.77 29.82 -32.30
N THR A 134 -8.93 29.04 -31.24
CA THR A 134 -8.69 29.40 -29.84
C THR A 134 -8.19 28.17 -29.07
N ALA A 135 -7.40 28.38 -28.03
CA ALA A 135 -6.87 27.28 -27.22
C ALA A 135 -7.99 26.62 -26.40
N ALA A 136 -7.85 25.31 -26.15
CA ALA A 136 -8.76 24.59 -25.27
C ALA A 136 -8.66 25.14 -23.83
N PRO A 137 -9.78 25.31 -23.10
CA PRO A 137 -9.75 25.84 -21.74
C PRO A 137 -9.01 24.86 -20.81
N VAL A 138 -7.86 25.28 -20.27
CA VAL A 138 -6.89 24.40 -19.58
C VAL A 138 -7.41 23.78 -18.28
N ASP A 139 -8.49 24.32 -17.71
CA ASP A 139 -9.18 23.78 -16.54
C ASP A 139 -10.17 22.65 -16.86
N ILE A 140 -10.42 22.40 -18.15
CA ILE A 140 -11.18 21.25 -18.67
C ILE A 140 -10.29 20.40 -19.60
N TRP A 141 -9.27 20.98 -20.22
CA TRP A 141 -8.33 20.34 -21.14
C TRP A 141 -6.87 20.58 -20.68
N PRO A 142 -6.43 19.93 -19.58
CA PRO A 142 -5.09 20.13 -19.03
C PRO A 142 -4.00 19.66 -20.01
N PRO A 143 -2.75 20.16 -19.91
CA PRO A 143 -1.63 19.68 -20.72
C PRO A 143 -1.42 18.17 -20.59
N ALA A 144 -0.92 17.51 -21.65
CA ALA A 144 -0.75 16.05 -21.69
C ALA A 144 0.05 15.49 -20.49
N ALA A 145 1.10 16.19 -20.05
CA ALA A 145 1.89 15.80 -18.87
C ALA A 145 1.10 15.83 -17.55
N GLN A 146 0.05 16.65 -17.46
CA GLN A 146 -0.86 16.71 -16.31
C GLN A 146 -1.99 15.69 -16.45
N ARG A 147 -2.58 15.54 -17.65
CA ARG A 147 -3.62 14.52 -17.94
C ARG A 147 -3.15 13.09 -17.65
N PHE A 148 -1.88 12.80 -17.93
CA PHE A 148 -1.26 11.46 -17.80
C PHE A 148 -0.14 11.38 -16.73
N GLY A 149 -0.10 12.33 -15.78
CA GLY A 149 0.91 12.36 -14.69
C GLY A 149 0.57 11.48 -13.48
N GLU A 150 1.10 11.80 -12.29
CA GLU A 150 0.45 11.37 -11.04
C GLU A 150 -0.96 11.95 -11.05
N ALA A 151 -1.94 11.09 -11.42
CA ALA A 151 -3.31 11.47 -11.79
C ALA A 151 -3.83 12.64 -10.95
N PRO A 152 -4.41 13.72 -11.51
CA PRO A 152 -4.88 14.90 -10.75
C PRO A 152 -6.01 14.69 -9.72
N HIS A 153 -6.15 13.46 -9.21
CA HIS A 153 -6.74 13.07 -7.94
C HIS A 153 -8.22 13.44 -7.75
N PHE A 154 -9.02 13.33 -8.80
CA PHE A 154 -10.45 13.61 -8.72
C PHE A 154 -11.32 12.37 -8.50
N ARG A 155 -12.30 12.52 -7.62
CA ARG A 155 -13.32 11.53 -7.24
C ARG A 155 -14.56 12.30 -6.82
N ARG A 156 -15.73 11.66 -6.91
CA ARG A 156 -16.75 11.90 -5.88
C ARG A 156 -16.70 10.85 -4.79
N VAL A 157 -17.00 11.34 -3.60
CA VAL A 157 -17.07 10.62 -2.34
C VAL A 157 -18.13 11.33 -1.51
N ASN A 158 -18.95 10.55 -0.79
CA ASN A 158 -20.01 11.08 0.07
C ASN A 158 -19.46 11.33 1.48
N THR A 159 -18.84 12.49 1.70
CA THR A 159 -18.08 12.79 2.93
C THR A 159 -18.92 12.98 4.20
N ARG A 160 -20.25 12.82 4.15
CA ARG A 160 -21.05 12.55 5.37
C ARG A 160 -20.75 11.18 5.99
N GLN A 161 -20.18 10.27 5.18
CA GLN A 161 -19.84 8.89 5.54
C GLN A 161 -18.31 8.68 5.65
N TYR A 162 -17.50 9.67 5.26
CA TYR A 162 -16.05 9.53 5.10
C TYR A 162 -15.28 10.79 5.51
N LEU A 163 -14.32 10.63 6.41
CA LEU A 163 -13.29 11.64 6.68
C LEU A 163 -12.13 11.48 5.69
N LEU A 164 -11.74 12.54 5.00
CA LEU A 164 -10.64 12.52 4.03
C LEU A 164 -9.33 12.97 4.68
N VAL A 165 -8.45 12.02 5.00
CA VAL A 165 -7.11 12.30 5.55
C VAL A 165 -6.09 12.38 4.40
N PRO A 166 -5.34 13.49 4.26
CA PRO A 166 -4.33 13.61 3.21
C PRO A 166 -3.16 12.65 3.45
N ARG A 167 -2.56 12.13 2.36
CA ARG A 167 -1.21 11.54 2.44
C ARG A 167 -0.24 12.64 2.92
N PRO A 168 0.50 12.46 4.03
CA PRO A 168 1.53 13.42 4.41
C PRO A 168 2.64 13.39 3.35
N ARG A 169 2.62 14.35 2.42
CA ARG A 169 3.69 14.58 1.44
C ARG A 169 4.89 15.20 2.14
N TRP A 170 5.50 14.41 3.02
CA TRP A 170 6.70 14.74 3.78
C TRP A 170 7.96 14.68 2.90
N ARG A 171 7.99 15.59 1.90
CA ARG A 171 9.23 16.10 1.30
C ARG A 171 9.96 16.97 2.34
N TRP A 172 10.43 16.34 3.41
CA TRP A 172 11.37 16.99 4.31
C TRP A 172 12.71 17.11 3.58
N VAL A 173 12.90 18.24 2.90
CA VAL A 173 14.20 18.92 2.94
C VAL A 173 14.60 18.93 4.42
N ALA A 174 15.79 18.43 4.72
CA ALA A 174 16.16 18.07 6.09
C ALA A 174 15.88 19.24 7.06
N PRO A 175 15.01 19.07 8.07
CA PRO A 175 15.01 20.02 9.17
C PRO A 175 16.37 19.90 9.83
N ASP A 176 17.12 21.01 9.84
CA ASP A 176 18.33 21.16 10.64
C ASP A 176 18.03 20.65 12.07
N ARG A 177 19.03 20.05 12.74
CA ARG A 177 18.87 19.46 14.09
C ARG A 177 18.25 20.45 15.09
N ARG A 178 18.44 21.75 14.82
CA ARG A 178 17.83 22.90 15.51
C ARG A 178 16.29 22.91 15.46
N LEU A 179 15.67 22.50 14.35
CA LEU A 179 14.21 22.50 14.16
C LEU A 179 13.54 21.36 14.94
N GLY A 180 14.20 20.21 15.07
CA GLY A 180 13.77 19.12 15.96
C GLY A 180 13.83 19.52 17.44
N LEU A 181 14.91 20.18 17.86
CA LEU A 181 14.99 20.80 19.18
C LEU A 181 13.97 21.93 19.36
N ALA A 182 13.68 22.72 18.32
CA ALA A 182 12.70 23.80 18.39
C ALA A 182 11.25 23.27 18.47
N MET A 183 10.92 22.13 17.87
CA MET A 183 9.62 21.49 18.08
C MET A 183 9.49 20.86 19.47
N LEU A 184 10.54 20.20 19.98
CA LEU A 184 10.59 19.75 21.39
C LEU A 184 10.49 20.92 22.36
N GLY A 185 11.20 22.01 22.08
CA GLY A 185 11.15 23.26 22.81
C GLY A 185 9.78 23.95 22.72
N ALA A 186 9.12 23.94 21.56
CA ALA A 186 7.79 24.52 21.37
C ALA A 186 6.68 23.69 22.03
N LEU A 187 6.77 22.35 22.04
CA LEU A 187 5.88 21.51 22.84
C LEU A 187 6.13 21.67 24.34
N ALA A 188 7.39 21.79 24.78
CA ALA A 188 7.70 22.13 26.16
C ALA A 188 7.17 23.52 26.54
N LEU A 189 7.35 24.53 25.69
CA LEU A 189 6.85 25.90 25.89
C LEU A 189 5.31 25.97 25.88
N ALA A 190 4.64 25.18 25.03
CA ALA A 190 3.18 25.03 25.06
C ALA A 190 2.69 24.29 26.32
N GLY A 191 3.52 23.43 26.93
CA GLY A 191 3.30 22.91 28.29
C GLY A 191 3.56 23.96 29.39
N CYS A 192 4.48 24.89 29.17
CA CYS A 192 4.85 25.94 30.11
C CYS A 192 3.90 27.16 30.14
N THR A 193 2.90 27.26 29.26
CA THR A 193 1.89 28.34 29.32
C THR A 193 0.74 28.07 30.30
N ALA A 194 0.69 26.88 30.92
CA ALA A 194 -0.30 26.55 31.94
C ALA A 194 0.20 26.88 33.37
N ARG A 195 -0.68 27.48 34.19
CA ARG A 195 -0.45 27.77 35.62
C ARG A 195 -0.54 26.51 36.49
N LEU A 196 0.23 25.48 36.16
CA LEU A 196 0.28 24.21 36.88
C LEU A 196 1.53 24.12 37.76
N PRO A 197 1.46 23.50 38.95
CA PRO A 197 2.64 23.32 39.79
C PRO A 197 3.68 22.46 39.08
N LEU A 198 4.97 22.77 39.21
CA LEU A 198 6.08 22.16 38.46
C LEU A 198 6.23 20.63 38.58
N ASN A 199 5.46 19.97 39.47
CA ASN A 199 5.45 18.53 39.65
C ASN A 199 4.18 17.90 39.01
N PRO A 200 4.30 17.16 37.88
CA PRO A 200 3.17 16.51 37.20
C PRO A 200 2.40 15.50 38.06
N PHE A 201 3.06 14.90 39.06
CA PHE A 201 2.39 13.97 39.99
C PHE A 201 1.33 14.66 40.85
N ASN A 202 1.40 15.99 41.01
CA ASN A 202 0.39 16.79 41.72
C ASN A 202 -0.77 17.29 40.86
N TRP A 203 -0.72 17.13 39.53
CA TRP A 203 -1.79 17.61 38.63
C TRP A 203 -3.09 16.79 38.76
N TYR A 204 -4.21 17.35 38.28
CA TYR A 204 -5.47 16.59 38.16
C TYR A 204 -5.31 15.40 37.20
N GLY A 205 -6.20 14.41 37.35
CA GLY A 205 -6.11 13.16 36.59
C GLY A 205 -6.21 13.36 35.08
N THR A 206 -7.06 14.29 34.62
CA THR A 206 -7.22 14.68 33.22
C THR A 206 -5.94 15.24 32.63
N ASP A 207 -5.30 16.18 33.32
CA ASP A 207 -4.15 16.92 32.83
C ASP A 207 -2.91 16.00 32.75
N PHE A 208 -2.76 15.11 33.75
CA PHE A 208 -1.75 14.07 33.70
C PHE A 208 -2.02 13.05 32.58
N LEU A 209 -3.28 12.63 32.35
CA LEU A 209 -3.60 11.70 31.25
C LEU A 209 -3.29 12.31 29.88
N LEU A 210 -3.61 13.59 29.67
CA LEU A 210 -3.27 14.32 28.45
C LEU A 210 -1.75 14.42 28.27
N LEU A 211 -0.99 14.73 29.33
CA LEU A 211 0.48 14.70 29.30
C LEU A 211 1.00 13.29 28.98
N PHE A 212 0.47 12.26 29.64
CA PHE A 212 0.89 10.87 29.45
C PHE A 212 0.66 10.38 28.02
N TRP A 213 -0.52 10.64 27.45
CA TRP A 213 -0.84 10.28 26.07
C TRP A 213 -0.03 11.08 25.05
N THR A 214 0.19 12.39 25.26
CA THR A 214 1.04 13.18 24.36
C THR A 214 2.50 12.72 24.40
N LEU A 215 3.05 12.36 25.57
CA LEU A 215 4.37 11.74 25.68
C LEU A 215 4.42 10.38 25.00
N CYS A 216 3.41 9.52 25.15
CA CYS A 216 3.35 8.23 24.45
C CYS A 216 3.30 8.40 22.92
N LEU A 217 2.41 9.28 22.43
CA LEU A 217 2.19 9.53 21.00
C LEU A 217 3.33 10.31 20.33
N THR A 218 4.27 10.88 21.09
CA THR A 218 5.45 11.56 20.55
C THR A 218 6.72 10.72 20.71
N LEU A 219 7.03 10.28 21.93
CA LEU A 219 8.30 9.61 22.23
C LEU A 219 8.36 8.18 21.69
N VAL A 220 7.26 7.41 21.71
CA VAL A 220 7.28 6.03 21.17
C VAL A 220 7.44 6.04 19.64
N PRO A 221 6.67 6.82 18.85
CA PRO A 221 6.93 6.95 17.42
C PRO A 221 8.30 7.53 17.09
N LEU A 222 8.82 8.49 17.86
CA LEU A 222 10.17 9.02 17.68
C LEU A 222 11.24 7.94 17.90
N ALA A 223 11.15 7.15 18.97
CA ALA A 223 12.06 6.05 19.25
C ALA A 223 12.02 4.97 18.15
N LEU A 224 10.82 4.62 17.67
CA LEU A 224 10.64 3.67 16.55
C LEU A 224 11.17 4.22 15.23
N TRP A 225 11.01 5.52 14.96
CA TRP A 225 11.56 6.20 13.79
C TRP A 225 13.09 6.25 13.85
N MET A 226 13.68 6.55 15.02
CA MET A 226 15.13 6.49 15.25
C MET A 226 15.66 5.06 15.05
N ARG A 227 14.96 4.04 15.59
CA ARG A 227 15.27 2.62 15.32
C ARG A 227 15.27 2.33 13.83
N HIS A 228 14.24 2.74 13.09
CA HIS A 228 14.13 2.51 11.65
C HIS A 228 15.24 3.23 10.86
N ARG A 229 15.53 4.50 11.16
CA ARG A 229 16.65 5.27 10.57
C ARG A 229 18.01 4.62 10.82
N GLY A 230 18.21 4.03 12.01
CA GLY A 230 19.44 3.31 12.36
C GLY A 230 19.68 2.03 11.57
N ARG A 231 18.69 1.52 10.81
CA ARG A 231 18.85 0.34 9.94
C ARG A 231 19.62 0.65 8.64
N GLY A 232 19.95 1.91 8.38
CA GLY A 232 20.61 2.37 7.15
C GLY A 232 19.64 2.64 5.99
N PRO A 233 20.14 3.11 4.84
CA PRO A 233 19.31 3.51 3.70
C PRO A 233 18.68 2.31 2.99
N GLU A 234 17.49 2.52 2.41
CA GLU A 234 16.74 1.56 1.58
C GLU A 234 17.18 1.62 0.11
N GLU A 235 18.49 1.58 -0.13
CA GLU A 235 19.04 1.57 -1.50
C GLU A 235 18.86 0.21 -2.17
N PRO A 236 18.67 0.16 -3.51
CA PRO A 236 18.68 -1.08 -4.27
C PRO A 236 19.98 -1.87 -4.04
N PHE A 237 19.86 -3.17 -3.79
CA PHE A 237 21.02 -4.04 -3.69
C PHE A 237 21.57 -4.37 -5.09
N LEU A 238 22.80 -3.95 -5.36
CA LEU A 238 23.48 -4.09 -6.67
C LEU A 238 24.35 -5.36 -6.78
N GLY A 239 24.29 -6.26 -5.78
CA GLY A 239 25.05 -7.51 -5.79
C GLY A 239 24.28 -8.68 -6.41
N SER A 240 24.92 -9.85 -6.45
CA SER A 240 24.29 -11.12 -6.85
C SER A 240 23.08 -11.45 -5.97
N LEU A 241 21.93 -11.77 -6.56
CA LEU A 241 20.70 -12.13 -5.84
C LEU A 241 20.96 -13.20 -4.78
N PRO A 242 20.61 -12.97 -3.49
CA PRO A 242 20.82 -13.95 -2.43
C PRO A 242 20.04 -15.25 -2.64
N GLY A 243 20.58 -16.32 -2.06
CA GLY A 243 19.99 -17.66 -2.10
C GLY A 243 18.66 -17.74 -1.35
N THR A 244 17.92 -18.83 -1.60
CA THR A 244 16.62 -19.13 -0.98
C THR A 244 16.65 -18.97 0.55
N TYR A 245 17.62 -19.61 1.21
CA TYR A 245 17.74 -19.60 2.67
C TYR A 245 18.39 -18.33 3.23
N GLU A 246 19.11 -17.57 2.40
CA GLU A 246 19.59 -16.22 2.75
C GLU A 246 18.41 -15.23 2.83
N LEU A 247 17.49 -15.27 1.87
CA LEU A 247 16.22 -14.52 1.93
C LEU A 247 15.31 -14.99 3.08
N ALA A 248 15.18 -16.31 3.29
CA ALA A 248 14.40 -16.85 4.40
C ALA A 248 14.95 -16.46 5.78
N ARG A 249 16.28 -16.32 5.92
CA ARG A 249 16.92 -15.84 7.16
C ARG A 249 16.76 -14.34 7.38
N LEU A 250 16.62 -13.54 6.31
CA LEU A 250 16.28 -12.12 6.42
C LEU A 250 14.81 -11.89 6.82
N ALA A 251 13.90 -12.79 6.43
CA ALA A 251 12.47 -12.72 6.72
C ALA A 251 12.13 -13.01 8.20
N GLU A 252 11.07 -12.38 8.73
CA GLU A 252 10.49 -12.65 10.07
C GLU A 252 11.51 -12.92 11.20
N ASN A 253 12.56 -12.09 11.26
CA ASN A 253 13.67 -12.19 12.21
C ASN A 253 14.39 -13.55 12.23
N GLY A 254 14.38 -14.26 11.09
CA GLY A 254 14.95 -15.58 10.91
C GLY A 254 14.19 -16.71 11.62
N ARG A 255 13.00 -16.46 12.18
CA ARG A 255 12.24 -17.45 12.97
C ARG A 255 11.73 -18.63 12.13
N LEU A 256 11.34 -18.36 10.89
CA LEU A 256 10.74 -19.31 9.96
C LEU A 256 11.76 -20.05 9.06
N LEU A 257 13.06 -19.92 9.34
CA LEU A 257 14.11 -20.51 8.51
C LEU A 257 14.02 -22.04 8.51
N ALA A 258 13.97 -22.67 9.70
CA ALA A 258 13.79 -24.12 9.82
C ALA A 258 12.50 -24.61 9.15
N ASP A 259 11.39 -23.88 9.33
CA ASP A 259 10.08 -24.23 8.77
C ASP A 259 10.03 -24.14 7.24
N SER A 260 10.74 -23.18 6.64
CA SER A 260 10.86 -23.07 5.19
C SER A 260 11.60 -24.25 4.56
N ALA A 261 12.67 -24.73 5.23
CA ALA A 261 13.39 -25.93 4.79
C ALA A 261 12.55 -27.19 4.99
N LEU A 262 11.82 -27.32 6.10
CA LEU A 262 10.91 -28.44 6.34
C LEU A 262 9.77 -28.48 5.29
N ALA A 263 9.20 -27.34 4.93
CA ALA A 263 8.20 -27.24 3.86
C ALA A 263 8.76 -27.65 2.49
N ALA A 264 9.99 -27.23 2.15
CA ALA A 264 10.67 -27.62 0.92
C ALA A 264 11.01 -29.12 0.87
N LEU A 265 11.48 -29.69 1.98
CA LEU A 265 11.77 -31.12 2.11
C LEU A 265 10.50 -31.97 2.04
N ALA A 266 9.38 -31.50 2.61
CA ALA A 266 8.09 -32.18 2.54
C ALA A 266 7.50 -32.12 1.11
N TYR A 267 7.58 -30.95 0.45
CA TYR A 267 7.16 -30.77 -0.94
C TYR A 267 7.95 -31.66 -1.91
N THR A 268 9.26 -31.82 -1.69
CA THR A 268 10.12 -32.73 -2.48
C THR A 268 10.04 -34.19 -2.04
N ALA A 269 9.08 -34.56 -1.17
CA ALA A 269 8.87 -35.90 -0.63
C ALA A 269 10.10 -36.54 0.04
N ARG A 270 11.07 -35.73 0.48
CA ARG A 270 12.31 -36.19 1.16
C ARG A 270 12.10 -36.50 2.64
N VAL A 271 11.05 -35.93 3.22
CA VAL A 271 10.61 -36.15 4.60
C VAL A 271 9.11 -36.38 4.65
N LYS A 272 8.66 -37.19 5.60
CA LYS A 272 7.25 -37.46 5.86
C LYS A 272 6.86 -36.83 7.20
N LEU A 273 5.89 -35.93 7.15
CA LEU A 273 5.28 -35.33 8.33
C LEU A 273 4.28 -36.31 8.95
N LEU A 274 4.29 -36.43 10.27
CA LEU A 274 3.42 -37.30 11.06
C LEU A 274 2.49 -36.43 11.93
N PRO A 275 1.26 -36.87 12.25
CA PRO A 275 0.28 -36.08 13.00
C PRO A 275 0.77 -35.56 14.36
N ASP A 276 1.63 -36.33 15.04
CA ASP A 276 2.10 -36.04 16.41
C ASP A 276 3.21 -34.97 16.47
N GLN A 277 3.25 -34.02 15.52
CA GLN A 277 4.38 -33.09 15.29
C GLN A 277 5.74 -33.78 15.13
N ARG A 278 5.77 -34.99 14.58
CA ARG A 278 7.01 -35.72 14.29
C ARG A 278 7.29 -35.73 12.79
N VAL A 279 8.55 -35.85 12.43
CA VAL A 279 9.00 -35.94 11.04
C VAL A 279 10.05 -37.03 10.90
N CYS A 280 9.92 -37.89 9.89
CA CYS A 280 10.91 -38.89 9.54
C CYS A 280 11.45 -38.66 8.12
N ARG A 281 12.66 -39.17 7.83
CA ARG A 281 13.17 -39.23 6.45
C ARG A 281 12.37 -40.26 5.65
N ALA A 282 12.18 -40.02 4.36
CA ALA A 282 11.64 -41.03 3.45
C ALA A 282 12.74 -42.06 3.10
N ASP A 283 12.40 -43.35 3.07
CA ASP A 283 13.38 -44.46 3.06
C ASP A 283 14.26 -44.56 1.81
N GLN A 284 13.87 -43.90 0.71
CA GLN A 284 14.62 -43.85 -0.56
C GLN A 284 14.90 -42.42 -1.05
N ALA A 285 14.78 -41.42 -0.17
CA ALA A 285 14.99 -40.02 -0.55
C ALA A 285 16.47 -39.71 -0.83
N ALA A 286 16.77 -39.26 -2.05
CA ALA A 286 18.07 -38.69 -2.38
C ALA A 286 18.32 -37.41 -1.55
N PRO A 287 19.57 -37.19 -1.08
CA PRO A 287 19.90 -36.02 -0.27
C PRO A 287 19.60 -34.71 -1.02
N PRO A 288 19.15 -33.66 -0.33
CA PRO A 288 18.91 -32.36 -0.95
C PRO A 288 20.23 -31.68 -1.38
N THR A 289 20.14 -30.88 -2.43
CA THR A 289 21.29 -30.20 -3.04
C THR A 289 21.67 -28.90 -2.32
N ASP A 290 20.72 -28.25 -1.65
CA ASP A 290 21.00 -27.02 -0.90
C ASP A 290 21.71 -27.34 0.43
N PRO A 291 22.82 -26.65 0.78
CA PRO A 291 23.57 -26.92 2.01
C PRO A 291 22.76 -26.78 3.31
N TYR A 292 21.76 -25.89 3.35
CA TYR A 292 20.91 -25.71 4.53
C TYR A 292 19.85 -26.81 4.62
N GLU A 293 19.20 -27.15 3.51
CA GLU A 293 18.27 -28.31 3.44
C GLU A 293 18.98 -29.60 3.87
N LEU A 294 20.21 -29.82 3.40
CA LEU A 294 21.00 -31.01 3.74
C LEU A 294 21.27 -31.10 5.23
N ALA A 295 21.65 -29.99 5.86
CA ALA A 295 21.93 -29.97 7.28
C ALA A 295 20.65 -30.14 8.13
N VAL A 296 19.51 -29.57 7.71
CA VAL A 296 18.21 -29.81 8.37
C VAL A 296 17.77 -31.27 8.20
N TRP A 297 17.90 -31.84 7.00
CA TRP A 297 17.60 -33.25 6.72
C TRP A 297 18.49 -34.19 7.53
N GLN A 298 19.77 -33.83 7.75
CA GLN A 298 20.69 -34.57 8.62
C GLN A 298 20.25 -34.64 10.10
N LEU A 299 19.48 -33.67 10.61
CA LEU A 299 18.92 -33.70 11.97
C LEU A 299 17.70 -34.63 12.11
N ILE A 300 17.05 -35.00 11.01
CA ILE A 300 15.85 -35.84 11.00
C ILE A 300 16.27 -37.32 11.01
N SER A 301 15.67 -38.14 11.86
CA SER A 301 15.93 -39.58 11.93
C SER A 301 14.97 -40.38 11.01
N HIS A 302 15.30 -41.64 10.74
CA HIS A 302 14.35 -42.56 10.08
C HIS A 302 13.21 -43.00 11.02
N THR A 303 13.46 -43.07 12.33
CA THR A 303 12.48 -43.47 13.36
C THR A 303 11.56 -42.34 13.85
N GLY A 304 11.74 -41.13 13.33
CA GLY A 304 10.92 -39.94 13.60
C GLY A 304 11.50 -39.04 14.71
N THR A 305 11.82 -37.81 14.34
CA THR A 305 12.28 -36.74 15.25
C THR A 305 11.15 -35.75 15.54
N ASP A 306 11.12 -35.14 16.72
CA ASP A 306 10.17 -34.06 17.06
C ASP A 306 10.51 -32.74 16.32
N LEU A 307 9.48 -32.08 15.78
CA LEU A 307 9.61 -30.80 15.09
C LEU A 307 10.10 -29.67 16.01
N ALA A 308 9.75 -29.67 17.31
CA ALA A 308 10.22 -28.62 18.21
C ALA A 308 11.74 -28.70 18.43
N ALA A 309 12.27 -29.89 18.68
CA ALA A 309 13.71 -30.13 18.77
C ALA A 309 14.48 -29.74 17.48
N ILE A 310 13.90 -30.02 16.30
CA ILE A 310 14.49 -29.59 15.02
C ILE A 310 14.51 -28.06 14.91
N ARG A 311 13.40 -27.39 15.21
CA ARG A 311 13.30 -25.92 15.18
C ARG A 311 14.31 -25.25 16.09
N GLU A 312 14.45 -25.74 17.31
CA GLU A 312 15.41 -25.24 18.28
C GLU A 312 16.85 -25.40 17.76
N ARG A 313 17.21 -26.59 17.25
CA ARG A 313 18.57 -26.85 16.76
C ARG A 313 18.88 -26.09 15.46
N ALA A 314 17.96 -26.06 14.51
CA ALA A 314 18.15 -25.53 13.15
C ALA A 314 18.05 -23.99 13.06
N ASN A 315 17.43 -23.33 14.04
CA ASN A 315 17.45 -21.87 14.20
C ASN A 315 18.58 -21.39 15.15
N SER A 316 19.27 -22.30 15.85
CA SER A 316 20.30 -21.97 16.83
C SER A 316 21.51 -21.25 16.18
N PRO A 317 22.05 -20.17 16.79
CA PRO A 317 23.24 -19.49 16.29
C PRO A 317 24.50 -20.38 16.25
N THR A 318 24.53 -21.47 17.01
CA THR A 318 25.64 -22.45 17.01
C THR A 318 25.52 -23.51 15.91
N PHE A 319 24.49 -23.43 15.06
CA PHE A 319 24.35 -24.30 13.90
C PHE A 319 25.17 -23.73 12.74
N GLU A 320 26.21 -24.46 12.32
CA GLU A 320 27.21 -24.00 11.36
C GLU A 320 26.62 -23.46 10.02
N PRO A 321 25.56 -24.06 9.44
CA PRO A 321 24.87 -23.50 8.28
C PRO A 321 24.23 -22.12 8.53
N VAL A 322 23.65 -21.90 9.71
CA VAL A 322 23.07 -20.59 10.09
C VAL A 322 24.17 -19.55 10.25
N ALA A 323 25.29 -19.92 10.89
CA ALA A 323 26.45 -19.04 11.02
C ALA A 323 27.03 -18.66 9.64
N LYS A 324 27.10 -19.59 8.68
CA LYS A 324 27.49 -19.30 7.29
C LYS A 324 26.53 -18.30 6.61
N ILE A 325 25.21 -18.52 6.73
CA ILE A 325 24.20 -17.62 6.15
C ILE A 325 24.29 -16.22 6.78
N ASP A 326 24.34 -16.13 8.11
CA ASP A 326 24.44 -14.85 8.83
C ASP A 326 25.75 -14.12 8.46
N ASN A 327 26.88 -14.80 8.37
CA ASN A 327 28.16 -14.21 7.96
C ASN A 327 28.12 -13.64 6.52
N LYS A 328 27.52 -14.36 5.57
CA LYS A 328 27.31 -13.83 4.21
C LYS A 328 26.40 -12.60 4.21
N LEU A 329 25.26 -12.67 4.90
CA LEU A 329 24.30 -11.57 4.96
C LEU A 329 24.86 -10.32 5.65
N LEU A 330 25.75 -10.49 6.62
CA LEU A 330 26.52 -9.42 7.25
C LEU A 330 27.54 -8.82 6.25
N ALA A 331 28.32 -9.66 5.56
CA ALA A 331 29.28 -9.21 4.56
C ALA A 331 28.63 -8.46 3.38
N SER A 332 27.43 -8.88 2.96
CA SER A 332 26.63 -8.19 1.93
C SER A 332 25.87 -6.95 2.45
N GLY A 333 25.92 -6.65 3.75
CA GLY A 333 25.23 -5.49 4.35
C GLY A 333 23.70 -5.59 4.33
N LEU A 334 23.14 -6.79 4.25
CA LEU A 334 21.69 -7.05 4.23
C LEU A 334 21.11 -7.28 5.64
N LEU A 335 21.96 -7.78 6.55
CA LEU A 335 21.62 -8.09 7.94
C LEU A 335 22.38 -7.16 8.88
N LEU A 336 21.75 -6.67 9.96
CA LEU A 336 22.41 -5.81 10.94
C LEU A 336 23.37 -6.62 11.82
N ALA A 337 24.49 -6.04 12.26
CA ALA A 337 25.37 -6.67 13.25
C ALA A 337 24.65 -6.79 14.61
N PRO A 338 24.83 -7.89 15.39
CA PRO A 338 24.11 -8.11 16.65
C PRO A 338 24.23 -6.95 17.66
N ALA A 339 25.41 -6.34 17.78
CA ALA A 339 25.63 -5.17 18.63
C ALA A 339 24.78 -3.97 18.19
N THR A 340 24.68 -3.72 16.88
CA THR A 340 23.82 -2.66 16.31
C THR A 340 22.35 -2.95 16.56
N ARG A 341 21.88 -4.20 16.38
CA ARG A 341 20.49 -4.60 16.70
C ARG A 341 20.15 -4.24 18.16
N GLN A 342 20.99 -4.67 19.10
CA GLN A 342 20.82 -4.38 20.52
C GLN A 342 20.82 -2.87 20.83
N GLN A 343 21.70 -2.08 20.20
CA GLN A 343 21.71 -0.62 20.38
C GLN A 343 20.42 0.04 19.89
N LEU A 344 19.89 -0.40 18.74
CA LEU A 344 18.67 0.15 18.14
C LEU A 344 17.40 -0.26 18.88
N ASP A 345 17.32 -1.49 19.40
CA ASP A 345 16.16 -1.98 20.16
C ASP A 345 16.13 -1.50 21.62
N LYS A 346 17.30 -1.15 22.20
CA LYS A 346 17.38 -0.52 23.54
C LYS A 346 16.60 0.79 23.63
N LEU A 347 16.57 1.61 22.57
CA LEU A 347 15.95 2.93 22.62
C LEU A 347 14.40 2.84 22.77
N PRO A 348 13.63 2.15 21.91
CA PRO A 348 12.20 1.95 22.14
C PRO A 348 11.88 1.26 23.47
N LEU A 349 12.67 0.25 23.86
CA LEU A 349 12.49 -0.46 25.12
C LEU A 349 12.64 0.49 26.32
N PHE A 350 13.72 1.28 26.36
CA PHE A 350 13.94 2.27 27.42
C PHE A 350 12.84 3.34 27.44
N THR A 351 12.42 3.86 26.29
CA THR A 351 11.33 4.84 26.19
C THR A 351 10.02 4.28 26.77
N ILE A 352 9.66 3.05 26.41
CA ILE A 352 8.43 2.40 26.89
C ILE A 352 8.51 2.08 28.39
N LEU A 353 9.67 1.62 28.89
CA LEU A 353 9.88 1.40 30.33
C LEU A 353 9.84 2.70 31.13
N ALA A 354 10.48 3.77 30.65
CA ALA A 354 10.48 5.07 31.32
C ALA A 354 9.07 5.68 31.40
N LEU A 355 8.29 5.59 30.32
CA LEU A 355 6.88 5.97 30.31
C LEU A 355 6.05 5.07 31.25
N GLY A 356 6.28 3.76 31.22
CA GLY A 356 5.62 2.80 32.13
C GLY A 356 5.84 3.14 33.60
N ILE A 357 7.10 3.42 34.00
CA ILE A 357 7.45 3.86 35.35
C ILE A 357 6.79 5.20 35.69
N PHE A 358 6.85 6.18 34.78
CA PHE A 358 6.23 7.50 34.98
C PHE A 358 4.71 7.41 35.22
N GLY A 359 4.00 6.58 34.45
CA GLY A 359 2.58 6.30 34.68
C GLY A 359 2.34 5.52 35.98
N ALA A 360 3.15 4.50 36.27
CA ALA A 360 3.01 3.69 37.48
C ALA A 360 3.16 4.51 38.78
N VAL A 361 4.11 5.45 38.83
CA VAL A 361 4.26 6.38 39.96
C VAL A 361 2.98 7.20 40.17
N LYS A 362 2.33 7.67 39.09
CA LYS A 362 1.05 8.38 39.20
C LYS A 362 -0.10 7.47 39.63
N VAL A 363 -0.11 6.18 39.24
CA VAL A 363 -1.09 5.20 39.76
C VAL A 363 -0.98 5.09 41.27
N VAL A 364 0.23 4.94 41.83
CA VAL A 364 0.45 4.89 43.28
C VAL A 364 -0.01 6.19 43.97
N VAL A 365 0.33 7.35 43.41
CA VAL A 365 -0.13 8.66 43.93
C VAL A 365 -1.65 8.83 43.84
N GLY A 366 -2.30 8.25 42.83
CA GLY A 366 -3.76 8.26 42.68
C GLY A 366 -4.46 7.38 43.70
N LEU A 367 -3.96 6.16 43.91
CA LEU A 367 -4.45 5.22 44.92
C LEU A 367 -4.30 5.79 46.33
N ASN A 368 -3.13 6.36 46.67
CA ASN A 368 -2.88 7.01 47.96
C ASN A 368 -3.71 8.30 48.21
N ARG A 369 -4.56 8.71 47.26
CA ARG A 369 -5.44 9.89 47.32
C ARG A 369 -6.91 9.55 47.03
N ASP A 370 -7.26 8.26 47.05
CA ASP A 370 -8.59 7.72 46.73
C ASP A 370 -9.17 8.25 45.41
N ARG A 371 -8.30 8.42 44.39
CA ARG A 371 -8.70 8.89 43.06
C ARG A 371 -8.81 7.74 42.05
N PRO A 372 -9.75 7.80 41.10
CA PRO A 372 -9.89 6.77 40.08
C PRO A 372 -8.68 6.75 39.14
N VAL A 373 -8.03 5.59 39.01
CA VAL A 373 -6.83 5.36 38.19
C VAL A 373 -7.08 4.50 36.94
N GLY A 374 -8.32 4.05 36.70
CA GLY A 374 -8.65 3.03 35.69
C GLY A 374 -8.17 3.35 34.26
N PHE A 375 -8.36 4.58 33.78
CA PHE A 375 -7.89 5.01 32.45
C PHE A 375 -6.36 4.96 32.32
N LEU A 376 -5.63 5.27 33.39
CA LEU A 376 -4.17 5.21 33.40
C LEU A 376 -3.68 3.75 33.43
N LEU A 377 -4.33 2.89 34.22
CA LEU A 377 -4.04 1.46 34.25
C LEU A 377 -4.26 0.80 32.88
N PHE A 378 -5.39 1.09 32.21
CA PHE A 378 -5.65 0.64 30.84
C PHE A 378 -4.60 1.15 29.85
N SER A 379 -4.20 2.42 29.97
CA SER A 379 -3.15 3.01 29.11
C SER A 379 -1.78 2.35 29.32
N LEU A 380 -1.45 1.96 30.56
CA LEU A 380 -0.23 1.21 30.88
C LEU A 380 -0.25 -0.22 30.33
N ILE A 381 -1.39 -0.91 30.37
CA ILE A 381 -1.57 -2.23 29.75
C ILE A 381 -1.40 -2.12 28.22
N ALA A 382 -2.04 -1.13 27.58
CA ALA A 382 -1.89 -0.89 26.16
C ALA A 382 -0.43 -0.57 25.76
N LEU A 383 0.27 0.23 26.57
CA LEU A 383 1.69 0.54 26.39
C LEU A 383 2.58 -0.71 26.55
N ALA A 384 2.27 -1.60 27.50
CA ALA A 384 2.99 -2.86 27.68
C ALA A 384 2.79 -3.83 26.51
N ILE A 385 1.56 -3.99 26.02
CA ILE A 385 1.23 -4.79 24.83
C ILE A 385 1.97 -4.25 23.60
N ALA A 386 1.96 -2.93 23.40
CA ALA A 386 2.71 -2.27 22.33
C ALA A 386 4.23 -2.51 22.48
N GLY A 387 4.76 -2.47 23.71
CA GLY A 387 6.15 -2.81 24.03
C GLY A 387 6.54 -4.22 23.62
N VAL A 388 5.74 -5.23 24.00
CA VAL A 388 5.94 -6.63 23.59
C VAL A 388 5.92 -6.74 22.06
N TYR A 389 4.93 -6.15 21.40
CA TYR A 389 4.81 -6.17 19.93
C TYR A 389 6.01 -5.54 19.21
N PHE A 390 6.49 -4.38 19.67
CA PHE A 390 7.65 -3.72 19.07
C PHE A 390 8.99 -4.43 19.38
N TYR A 391 9.10 -5.08 20.53
CA TYR A 391 10.23 -5.92 20.91
C TYR A 391 10.30 -7.19 20.05
N GLN A 392 9.16 -7.90 19.87
CA GLN A 392 9.08 -9.05 18.95
C GLN A 392 9.45 -8.65 17.51
N ARG A 393 9.11 -7.43 17.08
CA ARG A 393 9.48 -6.85 15.76
C ARG A 393 10.80 -6.05 15.83
N GLY A 394 11.84 -6.62 16.43
CA GLY A 394 13.17 -6.04 16.59
C GLY A 394 13.86 -5.58 15.28
N ALA A 395 14.98 -4.86 15.43
CA ALA A 395 15.83 -4.47 14.30
C ALA A 395 16.63 -5.68 13.78
N TRP A 396 16.27 -6.23 12.61
CA TRP A 396 16.90 -7.42 12.03
C TRP A 396 17.63 -7.14 10.71
N ALA A 397 16.90 -7.05 9.60
CA ALA A 397 17.44 -6.63 8.31
C ALA A 397 17.83 -5.14 8.29
N THR A 398 18.83 -4.78 7.49
CA THR A 398 19.16 -3.38 7.14
C THR A 398 18.09 -2.78 6.23
N GLY A 399 18.16 -1.47 5.94
CA GLY A 399 17.29 -0.83 4.95
C GLY A 399 17.37 -1.52 3.57
N ARG A 400 18.59 -1.81 3.09
CA ARG A 400 18.82 -2.56 1.85
C ARG A 400 18.23 -3.98 1.89
N GLY A 401 18.39 -4.68 3.03
CA GLY A 401 17.79 -6.00 3.24
C GLY A 401 16.26 -5.98 3.24
N ALA A 402 15.65 -4.95 3.82
CA ALA A 402 14.20 -4.75 3.81
C ALA A 402 13.67 -4.43 2.41
N ALA A 403 14.38 -3.60 1.63
CA ALA A 403 14.05 -3.33 0.23
C ALA A 403 14.09 -4.61 -0.62
N LEU A 404 15.13 -5.44 -0.47
CA LEU A 404 15.25 -6.73 -1.14
C LEU A 404 14.10 -7.70 -0.79
N LEU A 405 13.74 -7.81 0.50
CA LEU A 405 12.59 -8.62 0.93
C LEU A 405 11.27 -8.15 0.30
N ASN A 406 11.08 -6.85 0.09
CA ASN A 406 9.90 -6.32 -0.58
C ASN A 406 9.87 -6.69 -2.07
N ILE A 407 11.02 -6.70 -2.76
CA ILE A 407 11.11 -7.19 -4.14
C ILE A 407 10.74 -8.68 -4.21
N ALA A 408 11.34 -9.53 -3.38
CA ALA A 408 11.03 -10.96 -3.34
C ALA A 408 9.54 -11.25 -3.04
N ARG A 409 8.92 -10.46 -2.14
CA ARG A 409 7.48 -10.53 -1.85
C ARG A 409 6.60 -10.11 -3.04
N LEU A 410 7.06 -9.20 -3.90
CA LEU A 410 6.33 -8.80 -5.11
C LEU A 410 6.43 -9.86 -6.21
N GLU A 411 7.60 -10.47 -6.38
CA GLU A 411 7.82 -11.59 -7.31
C GLU A 411 6.90 -12.78 -7.00
N LEU A 412 6.86 -13.22 -5.73
CA LEU A 412 6.02 -14.35 -5.28
C LEU A 412 4.51 -14.05 -5.25
N ARG A 413 4.11 -12.78 -5.41
CA ARG A 413 2.70 -12.39 -5.53
C ARG A 413 2.20 -12.37 -6.97
N GLN A 414 3.09 -12.46 -7.97
CA GLN A 414 2.65 -12.58 -9.36
C GLN A 414 2.15 -14.01 -9.63
N PRO A 415 1.03 -14.18 -10.35
CA PRO A 415 0.52 -15.50 -10.70
C PRO A 415 1.57 -16.26 -11.52
N HIS A 416 2.15 -17.31 -10.95
CA HIS A 416 3.08 -18.18 -11.65
C HIS A 416 2.31 -19.05 -12.64
N THR A 417 2.65 -18.96 -13.92
CA THR A 417 2.16 -19.86 -14.98
C THR A 417 2.88 -21.21 -14.99
N ASP A 418 4.04 -21.27 -14.35
CA ASP A 418 4.97 -22.39 -14.39
C ASP A 418 4.78 -23.32 -13.18
N ALA A 419 5.31 -24.54 -13.29
CA ALA A 419 5.26 -25.53 -12.22
C ALA A 419 5.88 -25.00 -10.90
N LEU A 420 5.20 -25.26 -9.78
CA LEU A 420 5.57 -24.76 -8.47
C LEU A 420 7.01 -25.19 -8.09
N SER A 421 7.92 -24.24 -7.92
CA SER A 421 9.32 -24.56 -7.59
C SER A 421 9.54 -24.78 -6.09
N THR A 422 10.49 -25.63 -5.71
CA THR A 422 10.91 -25.81 -4.30
C THR A 422 11.33 -24.48 -3.65
N ARG A 423 11.97 -23.58 -4.42
CA ARG A 423 12.30 -22.22 -3.98
C ARG A 423 11.05 -21.40 -3.67
N SER A 424 10.02 -21.47 -4.50
CA SER A 424 8.75 -20.77 -4.28
C SER A 424 8.04 -21.25 -3.02
N VAL A 425 8.08 -22.56 -2.73
CA VAL A 425 7.52 -23.15 -1.49
C VAL A 425 8.27 -22.65 -0.26
N ALA A 426 9.60 -22.76 -0.25
CA ALA A 426 10.44 -22.29 0.85
C ALA A 426 10.25 -20.79 1.13
N LEU A 427 10.30 -19.95 0.09
CA LEU A 427 10.14 -18.52 0.24
C LEU A 427 8.71 -18.13 0.64
N THR A 428 7.67 -18.83 0.17
CA THR A 428 6.29 -18.58 0.62
C THR A 428 6.14 -18.84 2.12
N ALA A 429 6.65 -19.98 2.60
CA ALA A 429 6.67 -20.32 4.03
C ALA A 429 7.44 -19.26 4.85
N ALA A 430 8.58 -18.78 4.37
CA ALA A 430 9.42 -17.82 5.09
C ALA A 430 8.90 -16.37 5.06
N LEU A 431 8.33 -15.90 3.94
CA LEU A 431 7.96 -14.49 3.73
C LEU A 431 6.52 -14.16 4.12
N PHE A 432 5.62 -15.16 4.08
CA PHE A 432 4.19 -15.02 4.36
C PHE A 432 3.70 -15.93 5.50
N GLY A 433 4.53 -16.86 5.96
CA GLY A 433 4.22 -17.80 7.05
C GLY A 433 3.68 -19.15 6.56
N ILE A 434 3.89 -20.18 7.37
CA ILE A 434 3.51 -21.58 7.10
C ILE A 434 2.02 -21.71 6.73
N GLY A 435 1.14 -20.97 7.41
CA GLY A 435 -0.31 -20.99 7.15
C GLY A 435 -0.70 -20.52 5.74
N GLN A 436 0.16 -19.77 5.05
CA GLN A 436 -0.07 -19.34 3.67
C GLN A 436 0.32 -20.39 2.62
N LEU A 437 0.88 -21.54 3.02
CA LEU A 437 1.11 -22.68 2.11
C LEU A 437 -0.21 -23.23 1.52
N GLY A 438 -1.35 -23.03 2.19
CA GLY A 438 -2.66 -23.32 1.63
C GLY A 438 -2.98 -22.53 0.36
N SER A 439 -2.49 -21.29 0.23
CA SER A 439 -2.72 -20.43 -0.95
C SER A 439 -2.05 -20.96 -2.23
N ILE A 440 -1.02 -21.81 -2.08
CA ILE A 440 -0.30 -22.47 -3.18
C ILE A 440 -0.64 -23.97 -3.28
N GLY A 441 -1.75 -24.42 -2.69
CA GLY A 441 -2.24 -25.79 -2.76
C GLY A 441 -1.57 -26.78 -1.80
N LEU A 442 -0.69 -26.33 -0.90
CA LEU A 442 0.06 -27.15 0.06
C LEU A 442 -0.50 -27.06 1.50
N GLY A 443 -1.83 -26.97 1.62
CA GLY A 443 -2.52 -26.81 2.90
C GLY A 443 -2.26 -27.95 3.90
N ASN A 444 -2.16 -29.18 3.40
CA ASN A 444 -1.83 -30.38 4.17
C ASN A 444 -0.42 -30.32 4.82
N ILE A 445 0.58 -29.80 4.10
CA ILE A 445 1.93 -29.60 4.63
C ILE A 445 1.92 -28.46 5.66
N GLY A 446 1.19 -27.38 5.38
CA GLY A 446 1.05 -26.25 6.30
C GLY A 446 0.41 -26.63 7.62
N GLU A 447 -0.68 -27.40 7.60
CA GLU A 447 -1.41 -27.84 8.79
C GLU A 447 -0.57 -28.75 9.69
N LEU A 448 0.15 -29.72 9.12
CA LEU A 448 1.04 -30.62 9.87
C LEU A 448 2.30 -29.94 10.43
N LEU A 449 2.71 -28.79 9.88
CA LEU A 449 3.81 -27.99 10.41
C LEU A 449 3.35 -27.02 11.51
N VAL A 450 2.11 -26.52 11.50
CA VAL A 450 1.65 -25.58 12.53
C VAL A 450 1.45 -26.30 13.87
N PRO A 451 2.05 -25.84 14.98
CA PRO A 451 1.87 -26.47 16.28
C PRO A 451 0.40 -26.39 16.73
N PRO A 452 -0.14 -27.46 17.37
CA PRO A 452 -1.51 -27.47 17.88
C PRO A 452 -1.68 -26.42 18.98
N ARG A 453 -2.81 -25.72 18.95
CA ARG A 453 -3.09 -24.60 19.87
C ARG A 453 -3.41 -25.14 21.27
N THR A 454 -2.45 -25.07 22.19
CA THR A 454 -2.69 -25.36 23.60
C THR A 454 -3.58 -24.30 24.23
N SER A 455 -4.59 -24.72 25.00
CA SER A 455 -5.71 -23.88 25.46
C SER A 455 -5.39 -22.95 26.65
N SER A 456 -4.14 -22.49 26.79
CA SER A 456 -3.68 -21.71 27.94
C SER A 456 -2.68 -20.59 27.62
N SER A 457 -2.88 -19.88 26.51
CA SER A 457 -2.34 -18.52 26.35
C SER A 457 -3.25 -17.64 25.50
N SER A 458 -3.74 -16.55 26.09
CA SER A 458 -4.46 -15.51 25.37
C SER A 458 -3.50 -14.67 24.54
N SER A 459 -3.88 -14.41 23.29
CA SER A 459 -3.26 -13.48 22.32
C SER A 459 -1.79 -13.72 21.95
N ASP A 460 -1.57 -14.59 20.96
CA ASP A 460 -0.65 -14.28 19.85
C ASP A 460 -1.21 -14.86 18.53
N GLY A 461 -2.32 -14.25 18.08
CA GLY A 461 -3.09 -14.64 16.89
C GLY A 461 -3.05 -13.58 15.79
N GLY A 462 -1.89 -12.98 15.53
CA GLY A 462 -1.68 -11.91 14.53
C GLY A 462 -1.73 -12.36 13.07
N GLY A 463 -2.53 -13.38 12.75
CA GLY A 463 -2.76 -13.85 11.38
C GLY A 463 -3.73 -12.92 10.65
N GLY A 464 -3.21 -11.88 10.00
CA GLY A 464 -3.97 -11.01 9.12
C GLY A 464 -4.37 -11.73 7.83
N SER A 465 -5.39 -12.58 7.92
CA SER A 465 -6.03 -13.22 6.77
C SER A 465 -7.01 -12.25 6.11
N ASP A 466 -6.49 -11.28 5.36
CA ASP A 466 -7.29 -10.47 4.43
C ASP A 466 -7.60 -11.29 3.16
N GLY A 467 -8.22 -12.46 3.35
CA GLY A 467 -8.82 -13.31 2.33
C GLY A 467 -10.14 -12.73 1.82
N GLY A 468 -10.18 -11.42 1.55
CA GLY A 468 -11.32 -10.72 0.98
C GLY A 468 -11.24 -10.77 -0.54
N GLY A 469 -11.62 -11.91 -1.13
CA GLY A 469 -11.70 -12.12 -2.57
C GLY A 469 -12.74 -11.20 -3.22
N SER A 470 -12.36 -9.95 -3.48
CA SER A 470 -13.13 -9.00 -4.29
C SER A 470 -12.27 -8.62 -5.49
N GLY A 471 -12.69 -9.13 -6.66
CA GLY A 471 -12.09 -8.82 -7.94
C GLY A 471 -12.27 -7.34 -8.27
N CYS A 472 -11.40 -6.51 -7.71
CA CYS A 472 -11.36 -5.08 -7.95
C CYS A 472 -10.73 -4.85 -9.33
N GLY A 473 -11.52 -5.07 -10.39
CA GLY A 473 -11.20 -4.60 -11.73
C GLY A 473 -10.85 -3.12 -11.62
N SER A 474 -9.58 -2.80 -11.87
CA SER A 474 -9.08 -1.44 -11.78
C SER A 474 -9.70 -0.63 -12.92
N GLY A 475 -10.82 0.02 -12.60
CA GLY A 475 -11.44 1.08 -13.38
C GLY A 475 -10.55 2.32 -13.43
N CYS A 476 -9.36 2.17 -14.01
CA CYS A 476 -8.65 3.28 -14.63
C CYS A 476 -9.60 3.84 -15.69
N GLY A 477 -9.88 5.14 -15.65
CA GLY A 477 -10.71 5.82 -16.65
C GLY A 477 -10.25 5.39 -18.05
N GLY A 478 -11.17 4.78 -18.80
CA GLY A 478 -10.85 4.14 -20.06
C GLY A 478 -10.34 5.20 -21.01
N CYS A 479 -9.04 5.21 -21.29
CA CYS A 479 -8.50 6.06 -22.34
C CYS A 479 -9.09 5.58 -23.67
N GLY A 480 -10.21 6.18 -24.06
CA GLY A 480 -10.89 5.92 -25.31
C GLY A 480 -10.38 6.85 -26.38
N GLY A 481 -9.84 6.26 -27.45
CA GLY A 481 -9.74 6.94 -28.74
C GLY A 481 -10.86 6.40 -29.63
N CYS A 482 -11.71 7.29 -30.15
CA CYS A 482 -12.67 6.90 -31.19
C CYS A 482 -12.01 6.94 -32.56
N GLY A 483 -12.21 5.90 -33.37
CA GLY A 483 -12.06 5.95 -34.82
C GLY A 483 -13.45 5.93 -35.47
N SER A 484 -13.55 6.58 -36.63
CA SER A 484 -14.70 6.47 -37.55
C SER A 484 -14.69 5.14 -38.30
#